data_AF-A0AA40MEL5-F1
#
_entry.id   AF-A0AA40MEL5-F1
#
_cell.length_a   1.000
_cell.length_b   1.000
_cell.length_c   1.000
_cell.angle_alpha   90.00
_cell.angle_beta   90.00
_cell.angle_gamma   90.00
#
_symmetry.space_group_name_H-M   'P 1'
#
loop_
_entity.id
_entity.type
_entity.pdbx_description
1 polymer ?
#
loop_
_entity_poly.entity_id
_entity_poly.type
_entity_poly.pdbx_seq_one_letter_code
_entity_poly.pdbx_strand_id
1 'polypeptide(L)'
;MASRPPLTDAIIVALSRLVDDSQTDKREPSHSDIEFQIERAGLSAADPGKQGKPVGKSKRVRGTLSWALSNNLPAGETLVAGLVATVQGYGGFRPESANYCGADAIANLAAALALQGWELTSDGSLQPRVLTSLSGKELTSALRTYARRAQQGSLDSPLLAGTAKDLLEATAAHVLMQKWGSSTTNSNFPTLLGQAFTALGFATPSDPVAQGEPAKKRVEREAYALGCALNALRNKEGTGHGRPWDSSITPSQARFAIESMGSIARLMLDALS
;
A
#
# COMPACT_ATOMS: atom_id res chain seq x y z
N MET A 1 1.79 15.09 -0.61
CA MET A 1 0.38 14.71 -0.84
C MET A 1 0.07 13.51 0.05
N ALA A 2 -1.04 13.54 0.78
CA ALA A 2 -1.41 12.46 1.69
C ALA A 2 -1.59 11.15 0.91
N SER A 3 -1.01 10.06 1.42
CA SER A 3 -1.28 8.71 0.93
C SER A 3 -2.78 8.44 0.98
N ARG A 4 -3.35 7.79 -0.05
CA ARG A 4 -4.77 7.41 -0.07
C ARG A 4 -4.94 5.96 0.42
N PRO A 5 -6.01 5.66 1.19
CA PRO A 5 -6.28 4.31 1.63
C PRO A 5 -6.60 3.41 0.43
N PRO A 6 -6.25 2.11 0.51
CA PRO A 6 -6.33 1.20 -0.61
C PRO A 6 -7.79 0.79 -0.86
N LEU A 7 -8.06 0.34 -2.08
CA LEU A 7 -9.36 -0.22 -2.45
C LEU A 7 -9.20 -1.67 -2.94
N THR A 8 -9.97 -2.58 -2.34
CA THR A 8 -10.04 -4.01 -2.70
C THR A 8 -11.46 -4.53 -2.44
N ASP A 9 -11.85 -5.67 -3.00
CA ASP A 9 -13.16 -6.28 -2.74
C ASP A 9 -13.46 -6.46 -1.24
N ALA A 10 -12.46 -6.86 -0.45
CA ALA A 10 -12.61 -7.02 0.99
C ALA A 10 -12.92 -5.67 1.67
N ILE A 11 -12.25 -4.60 1.27
CA ILE A 11 -12.49 -3.24 1.78
C ILE A 11 -13.87 -2.74 1.34
N ILE A 12 -14.29 -3.03 0.10
CA ILE A 12 -15.63 -2.66 -0.40
C ILE A 12 -16.71 -3.29 0.48
N VAL A 13 -16.61 -4.60 0.72
CA VAL A 13 -17.59 -5.34 1.53
C VAL A 13 -17.60 -4.83 2.97
N ALA A 14 -16.43 -4.67 3.59
CA ALA A 14 -16.32 -4.22 4.98
C ALA A 14 -16.83 -2.78 5.16
N LEU A 15 -16.46 -1.86 4.26
CA LEU A 15 -16.90 -0.46 4.32
C LEU A 15 -18.39 -0.31 4.04
N SER A 16 -18.95 -1.12 3.14
CA SER A 16 -20.40 -1.11 2.86
C SER A 16 -21.23 -1.58 4.06
N ARG A 17 -20.70 -2.51 4.86
CA ARG A 17 -21.30 -2.92 6.15
C ARG A 17 -21.24 -1.81 7.20
N LEU A 18 -20.19 -0.99 7.19
CA LEU A 18 -20.02 0.10 8.15
C LEU A 18 -21.13 1.17 8.04
N VAL A 19 -21.65 1.37 6.83
CA VAL A 19 -22.74 2.33 6.54
C VAL A 19 -24.12 1.65 6.44
N ASP A 20 -24.22 0.36 6.72
CA ASP A 20 -25.49 -0.37 6.64
C ASP A 20 -26.38 -0.05 7.85
N ASP A 21 -27.65 0.24 7.58
CA ASP A 21 -28.69 0.56 8.56
C ASP A 21 -29.85 -0.46 8.54
N SER A 22 -29.72 -1.57 7.81
CA SER A 22 -30.78 -2.57 7.69
C SER A 22 -31.14 -3.32 8.99
N GLN A 23 -30.40 -3.12 10.08
CA GLN A 23 -30.51 -3.89 11.33
C GLN A 23 -30.69 -3.04 12.60
N THR A 24 -30.72 -1.70 12.52
CA THR A 24 -30.79 -0.80 13.69
C THR A 24 -31.59 0.47 13.41
N ASP A 25 -31.81 1.30 14.43
CA ASP A 25 -32.28 2.68 14.26
C ASP A 25 -31.42 3.45 13.23
N LYS A 26 -32.01 4.52 12.69
CA LYS A 26 -31.42 5.36 11.64
C LYS A 26 -29.95 5.70 11.97
N ARG A 27 -29.04 5.18 11.14
CA ARG A 27 -27.58 5.36 11.27
C ARG A 27 -27.05 6.38 10.26
N GLU A 28 -26.20 7.28 10.71
CA GLU A 28 -25.45 8.19 9.84
C GLU A 28 -24.16 7.51 9.35
N PRO A 29 -23.65 7.78 8.14
CA PRO A 29 -24.08 8.83 7.20
C PRO A 29 -25.43 8.58 6.51
N SER A 30 -26.09 9.67 6.12
CA SER A 30 -27.32 9.69 5.35
C SER A 30 -27.08 9.38 3.87
N HIS A 31 -28.16 9.18 3.11
CA HIS A 31 -28.07 9.09 1.64
C HIS A 31 -27.43 10.33 1.02
N SER A 32 -27.73 11.53 1.54
CA SER A 32 -27.13 12.79 1.08
C SER A 32 -25.64 12.88 1.39
N ASP A 33 -25.19 12.42 2.56
CA ASP A 33 -23.77 12.40 2.89
C ASP A 33 -22.99 11.47 1.96
N ILE A 34 -23.55 10.28 1.68
CA ILE A 34 -22.95 9.32 0.75
C ILE A 34 -22.88 9.92 -0.66
N GLU A 35 -23.93 10.59 -1.12
CA GLU A 35 -23.94 11.29 -2.40
C GLU A 35 -22.85 12.36 -2.47
N PHE A 36 -22.76 13.19 -1.45
CA PHE A 36 -21.74 14.23 -1.37
C PHE A 36 -20.32 13.65 -1.47
N GLN A 37 -20.02 12.54 -0.77
CA GLN A 37 -18.70 11.90 -0.87
C GLN A 37 -18.45 11.29 -2.26
N ILE A 38 -19.47 10.70 -2.89
CA ILE A 38 -19.37 10.16 -4.26
C ILE A 38 -19.08 11.29 -5.27
N GLU A 39 -19.79 12.41 -5.17
CA GLU A 39 -19.59 13.58 -6.03
C GLU A 39 -18.20 14.19 -5.82
N ARG A 40 -17.78 14.34 -4.56
CA ARG A 40 -16.44 14.84 -4.20
C ARG A 40 -15.32 13.95 -4.76
N ALA A 41 -15.55 12.64 -4.83
CA ALA A 41 -14.62 11.69 -5.44
C ALA A 41 -14.68 11.66 -6.98
N GLY A 42 -15.61 12.41 -7.60
CA GLY A 42 -15.80 12.41 -9.06
C GLY A 42 -16.45 11.14 -9.60
N LEU A 43 -17.21 10.41 -8.78
CA LEU A 43 -17.79 9.10 -9.11
C LEU A 43 -19.31 9.14 -9.36
N SER A 44 -19.88 10.32 -9.60
CA SER A 44 -21.33 10.51 -9.77
C SER A 44 -21.96 9.60 -10.84
N ALA A 45 -21.26 9.34 -11.95
CA ALA A 45 -21.76 8.48 -13.03
C ALA A 45 -21.84 6.99 -12.63
N ALA A 46 -21.06 6.59 -11.62
CA ALA A 46 -21.03 5.22 -11.11
C ALA A 46 -22.05 4.97 -9.98
N ASP A 47 -22.76 6.01 -9.55
CA ASP A 47 -23.69 5.95 -8.43
C ASP A 47 -25.01 5.25 -8.80
N PRO A 48 -25.30 4.06 -8.22
CA PRO A 48 -26.56 3.37 -8.48
C PRO A 48 -27.78 4.18 -8.01
N GLY A 49 -27.62 5.07 -7.03
CA GLY A 49 -28.69 5.93 -6.52
C GLY A 49 -29.21 6.95 -7.55
N LYS A 50 -28.42 7.27 -8.58
CA LYS A 50 -28.82 8.18 -9.66
C LYS A 50 -29.54 7.48 -10.83
N GLN A 51 -29.75 6.16 -10.75
CA GLN A 51 -30.37 5.34 -11.80
C GLN A 51 -31.90 5.18 -11.64
N GLY A 52 -32.55 6.08 -10.89
CA GLY A 52 -34.01 6.20 -10.80
C GLY A 52 -34.74 5.17 -9.91
N LYS A 53 -34.05 4.15 -9.39
CA LYS A 53 -34.62 3.22 -8.39
C LYS A 53 -34.05 3.52 -7.00
N PRO A 54 -34.84 3.45 -5.92
CA PRO A 54 -34.31 3.53 -4.57
C PRO A 54 -33.30 2.40 -4.30
N VAL A 55 -32.08 2.77 -3.92
CA VAL A 55 -31.00 1.83 -3.59
C VAL A 55 -30.52 2.14 -2.17
N GLY A 56 -30.51 1.14 -1.28
CA GLY A 56 -30.03 1.30 0.09
C GLY A 56 -28.54 1.67 0.19
N LYS A 57 -28.14 2.30 1.29
CA LYS A 57 -26.79 2.87 1.50
C LYS A 57 -25.65 1.90 1.22
N SER A 58 -25.71 0.72 1.82
CA SER A 58 -24.71 -0.37 1.63
C SER A 58 -24.58 -0.77 0.16
N LYS A 59 -25.72 -0.93 -0.55
CA LYS A 59 -25.71 -1.24 -1.99
C LYS A 59 -25.15 -0.10 -2.84
N ARG A 60 -25.45 1.15 -2.48
CA ARG A 60 -24.95 2.35 -3.15
C ARG A 60 -23.42 2.42 -3.05
N VAL A 61 -22.87 2.33 -1.83
CA VAL A 61 -21.41 2.32 -1.59
C VAL A 61 -20.74 1.15 -2.30
N ARG A 62 -21.31 -0.06 -2.18
CA ARG A 62 -20.77 -1.26 -2.85
C ARG A 62 -20.72 -1.09 -4.36
N GLY A 63 -21.80 -0.64 -4.99
CA GLY A 63 -21.88 -0.47 -6.44
C GLY A 63 -20.87 0.55 -6.96
N THR A 64 -20.82 1.73 -6.34
CA THR A 64 -19.91 2.80 -6.75
C THR A 64 -18.44 2.38 -6.60
N LEU A 65 -18.07 1.78 -5.46
CA LEU A 65 -16.68 1.36 -5.23
C LEU A 65 -16.29 0.15 -6.09
N SER A 66 -17.21 -0.77 -6.38
CA SER A 66 -16.93 -1.90 -7.29
C SER A 66 -16.67 -1.41 -8.71
N TRP A 67 -17.42 -0.40 -9.16
CA TRP A 67 -17.15 0.24 -10.45
C TRP A 67 -15.79 0.96 -10.43
N ALA A 68 -15.50 1.71 -9.36
CA ALA A 68 -14.25 2.45 -9.23
C ALA A 68 -13.02 1.52 -9.21
N LEU A 69 -13.11 0.35 -8.56
CA LEU A 69 -12.03 -0.65 -8.53
C LEU A 69 -11.57 -1.05 -9.94
N SER A 70 -12.50 -1.17 -10.89
CA SER A 70 -12.20 -1.58 -12.27
C SER A 70 -11.96 -0.42 -13.25
N ASN A 71 -12.46 0.78 -12.96
CA ASN A 71 -12.51 1.88 -13.93
C ASN A 71 -11.75 3.14 -13.48
N ASN A 72 -11.67 3.41 -12.18
CA ASN A 72 -11.04 4.60 -11.63
C ASN A 72 -10.59 4.38 -10.17
N LEU A 73 -9.53 3.59 -10.01
CA LEU A 73 -9.01 3.20 -8.70
C LEU A 73 -8.70 4.40 -7.79
N PRO A 74 -8.00 5.47 -8.25
CA PRO A 74 -7.67 6.60 -7.40
C PRO A 74 -8.89 7.37 -6.87
N ALA A 75 -9.95 7.47 -7.67
CA ALA A 75 -11.21 8.06 -7.23
C ALA A 75 -11.90 7.17 -6.17
N GLY A 76 -11.86 5.86 -6.36
CA GLY A 76 -12.36 4.89 -5.38
C GLY A 76 -11.63 4.96 -4.03
N GLU A 77 -10.31 5.07 -4.04
CA GLU A 77 -9.49 5.28 -2.83
C GLU A 77 -9.82 6.60 -2.12
N THR A 78 -10.10 7.66 -2.89
CA THR A 78 -10.57 8.94 -2.36
C THR A 78 -11.94 8.81 -1.68
N LEU A 79 -12.85 8.04 -2.28
CA LEU A 79 -14.16 7.75 -1.69
C LEU A 79 -14.04 6.94 -0.39
N VAL A 80 -13.13 5.95 -0.31
CA VAL A 80 -12.85 5.21 0.93
C VAL A 80 -12.46 6.16 2.06
N ALA A 81 -11.50 7.06 1.80
CA ALA A 81 -11.07 8.05 2.79
C ALA A 81 -12.22 8.96 3.24
N GLY A 82 -13.01 9.46 2.30
CA GLY A 82 -14.14 10.35 2.58
C GLY A 82 -15.22 9.68 3.41
N LEU A 83 -15.56 8.42 3.11
CA LEU A 83 -16.57 7.66 3.85
C LEU A 83 -16.11 7.36 5.28
N VAL A 84 -14.88 6.88 5.48
CA VAL A 84 -14.34 6.61 6.83
C VAL A 84 -14.31 7.89 7.67
N ALA A 85 -13.85 9.00 7.11
CA ALA A 85 -13.83 10.30 7.79
C ALA A 85 -15.24 10.80 8.15
N THR A 86 -16.23 10.54 7.28
CA THR A 86 -17.63 10.92 7.54
C THR A 86 -18.21 10.10 8.69
N VAL A 87 -18.01 8.77 8.66
CA VAL A 87 -18.43 7.88 9.76
C VAL A 87 -17.75 8.29 11.07
N GLN A 88 -16.46 8.64 11.04
CA GLN A 88 -15.74 9.18 12.18
C GLN A 88 -16.35 10.49 12.71
N GLY A 89 -16.68 11.43 11.82
CA GLY A 89 -17.32 12.70 12.18
C GLY A 89 -18.67 12.52 12.88
N TYR A 90 -19.46 11.52 12.49
CA TYR A 90 -20.72 11.16 13.15
C TYR A 90 -20.54 10.26 14.39
N GLY A 91 -19.30 10.02 14.83
CA GLY A 91 -19.02 9.22 16.02
C GLY A 91 -19.24 7.71 15.81
N GLY A 92 -19.25 7.21 14.58
CA GLY A 92 -19.47 5.78 14.28
C GLY A 92 -18.41 4.83 14.84
N PHE A 93 -17.27 5.37 15.26
CA PHE A 93 -16.19 4.61 15.91
C PHE A 93 -16.20 4.70 17.44
N ARG A 94 -17.09 5.51 18.04
CA ARG A 94 -17.13 5.71 19.50
C ARG A 94 -18.18 4.77 20.11
N PRO A 95 -17.81 3.83 21.00
CA PRO A 95 -18.76 2.90 21.63
C PRO A 95 -19.91 3.59 22.35
N GLU A 96 -19.65 4.76 22.93
CA GLU A 96 -20.64 5.58 23.66
C GLU A 96 -21.61 6.33 22.74
N SER A 97 -21.37 6.35 21.42
CA SER A 97 -22.20 7.08 20.46
C SER A 97 -23.44 6.29 20.10
N ALA A 98 -24.60 6.96 20.04
CA ALA A 98 -25.81 6.39 19.45
C ALA A 98 -25.61 5.94 17.99
N ASN A 99 -24.61 6.49 17.29
CA ASN A 99 -24.26 6.14 15.93
C ASN A 99 -23.17 5.05 15.82
N TYR A 100 -22.77 4.40 16.92
CA TYR A 100 -21.71 3.41 16.90
C TYR A 100 -21.98 2.28 15.88
N CYS A 101 -21.00 2.00 15.03
CA CYS A 101 -21.11 1.00 13.97
C CYS A 101 -21.01 -0.45 14.47
N GLY A 102 -20.58 -0.65 15.73
CA GLY A 102 -20.36 -1.97 16.31
C GLY A 102 -18.92 -2.45 16.15
N ALA A 103 -18.43 -3.16 17.17
CA ALA A 103 -17.04 -3.64 17.23
C ALA A 103 -16.70 -4.56 16.06
N ASP A 104 -17.60 -5.46 15.68
CA ASP A 104 -17.37 -6.41 14.59
C ASP A 104 -17.23 -5.72 13.22
N ALA A 105 -18.05 -4.69 12.94
CA ALA A 105 -17.97 -3.96 11.67
C ALA A 105 -16.64 -3.20 11.56
N ILE A 106 -16.23 -2.54 12.66
CA ILE A 106 -14.96 -1.81 12.74
C ILE A 106 -13.78 -2.78 12.63
N ALA A 107 -13.79 -3.90 13.37
CA ALA A 107 -12.73 -4.89 13.34
C ALA A 107 -12.57 -5.52 11.95
N ASN A 108 -13.67 -5.80 11.25
CA ASN A 108 -13.63 -6.32 9.88
C ASN A 108 -12.99 -5.32 8.91
N LEU A 109 -13.35 -4.04 8.99
CA LEU A 109 -12.74 -3.01 8.14
C LEU A 109 -11.27 -2.80 8.49
N ALA A 110 -10.92 -2.75 9.77
CA ALA A 110 -9.55 -2.60 10.24
C ALA A 110 -8.67 -3.78 9.77
N ALA A 111 -9.17 -5.01 9.84
CA ALA A 111 -8.47 -6.19 9.34
C ALA A 111 -8.25 -6.13 7.81
N ALA A 112 -9.26 -5.72 7.04
CA ALA A 112 -9.13 -5.57 5.59
C ALA A 112 -8.09 -4.51 5.20
N LEU A 113 -8.04 -3.38 5.92
CA LEU A 113 -7.05 -2.32 5.73
C LEU A 113 -5.64 -2.72 6.17
N ALA A 114 -5.53 -3.46 7.29
CA ALA A 114 -4.28 -3.99 7.81
C ALA A 114 -3.54 -4.86 6.79
N LEU A 115 -4.28 -5.71 6.07
CA LEU A 115 -3.72 -6.54 5.00
C LEU A 115 -3.11 -5.72 3.85
N GLN A 116 -3.54 -4.46 3.70
CA GLN A 116 -3.06 -3.53 2.69
C GLN A 116 -2.04 -2.51 3.23
N GLY A 117 -1.55 -2.71 4.45
CA GLY A 117 -0.53 -1.86 5.07
C GLY A 117 -1.10 -0.58 5.66
N TRP A 118 -2.39 -0.56 5.98
CA TRP A 118 -3.08 0.57 6.61
C TRP A 118 -3.55 0.20 8.02
N GLU A 119 -3.58 1.19 8.88
CA GLU A 119 -4.12 1.09 10.22
C GLU A 119 -5.38 1.94 10.30
N LEU A 120 -6.46 1.31 10.74
CA LEU A 120 -7.67 1.98 11.18
C LEU A 120 -7.73 1.83 12.69
N THR A 121 -7.54 2.92 13.41
CA THR A 121 -7.60 2.94 14.87
C THR A 121 -9.05 2.90 15.35
N SER A 122 -9.25 2.56 16.62
CA SER A 122 -10.59 2.44 17.23
C SER A 122 -11.37 3.74 17.29
N ASP A 123 -10.72 4.89 17.12
CA ASP A 123 -11.36 6.21 17.04
C ASP A 123 -11.67 6.65 15.60
N GLY A 124 -11.41 5.80 14.61
CA GLY A 124 -11.68 6.05 13.19
C GLY A 124 -10.54 6.74 12.42
N SER A 125 -9.37 6.95 13.05
CA SER A 125 -8.23 7.53 12.36
C SER A 125 -7.61 6.52 11.39
N LEU A 126 -7.39 6.94 10.15
CA LEU A 126 -6.94 6.08 9.06
C LEU A 126 -5.57 6.54 8.56
N GLN A 127 -4.56 5.69 8.72
CA GLN A 127 -3.17 6.03 8.38
C GLN A 127 -2.43 4.85 7.75
N PRO A 128 -1.41 5.08 6.91
CA PRO A 128 -0.47 4.03 6.54
C PRO A 128 0.23 3.49 7.79
N ARG A 129 0.45 2.17 7.86
CA ARG A 129 1.30 1.60 8.90
C ARG A 129 2.72 2.12 8.71
N VAL A 130 3.28 2.69 9.78
CA VAL A 130 4.67 3.11 9.81
C VAL A 130 5.53 1.86 9.96
N LEU A 131 6.36 1.55 8.94
CA LEU A 131 7.20 0.33 8.96
C LEU A 131 8.22 0.32 10.12
N THR A 132 8.65 1.49 10.60
CA THR A 132 9.70 1.60 11.62
C THR A 132 9.26 1.16 13.02
N SER A 133 7.96 1.05 13.29
CA SER A 133 7.44 0.53 14.57
C SER A 133 7.18 -0.98 14.56
N LEU A 134 7.30 -1.63 13.40
CA LEU A 134 7.07 -3.07 13.25
C LEU A 134 8.37 -3.86 13.41
N SER A 135 8.27 -5.09 13.91
CA SER A 135 9.41 -6.01 13.98
C SER A 135 9.00 -7.46 13.69
N GLY A 136 9.98 -8.33 13.48
CA GLY A 136 9.76 -9.77 13.32
C GLY A 136 8.72 -10.13 12.24
N LYS A 137 7.76 -11.00 12.59
CA LYS A 137 6.74 -11.50 11.66
C LYS A 137 5.81 -10.39 11.13
N GLU A 138 5.51 -9.39 11.94
CA GLU A 138 4.64 -8.27 11.55
C GLU A 138 5.31 -7.40 10.49
N LEU A 139 6.59 -7.09 10.67
CA LEU A 139 7.38 -6.37 9.67
C LEU A 139 7.52 -7.19 8.38
N THR A 140 7.76 -8.51 8.47
CA THR A 140 7.76 -9.40 7.30
C THR A 140 6.43 -9.30 6.53
N SER A 141 5.29 -9.40 7.23
CA SER A 141 3.97 -9.31 6.59
C SER A 141 3.75 -7.94 5.93
N ALA A 142 4.10 -6.85 6.62
CA ALA A 142 3.98 -5.51 6.09
C ALA A 142 4.83 -5.32 4.83
N LEU A 143 6.12 -5.68 4.88
CA LEU A 143 7.03 -5.59 3.72
C LEU A 143 6.53 -6.42 2.53
N ARG A 144 5.94 -7.61 2.77
CA ARG A 144 5.34 -8.44 1.71
C ARG A 144 4.15 -7.74 1.06
N THR A 145 3.30 -7.07 1.82
CA THR A 145 2.20 -6.28 1.29
C THR A 145 2.70 -5.09 0.48
N TYR A 146 3.68 -4.34 0.99
CA TYR A 146 4.27 -3.21 0.27
C TYR A 146 4.94 -3.65 -1.04
N ALA A 147 5.69 -4.76 -1.02
CA ALA A 147 6.29 -5.34 -2.22
C ALA A 147 5.24 -5.71 -3.27
N ARG A 148 4.13 -6.34 -2.88
CA ARG A 148 3.02 -6.67 -3.79
C ARG A 148 2.40 -5.44 -4.42
N ARG A 149 2.18 -4.38 -3.64
CA ARG A 149 1.62 -3.12 -4.12
C ARG A 149 2.56 -2.42 -5.12
N ALA A 150 3.86 -2.47 -4.84
CA ALA A 150 4.89 -1.97 -5.73
C ALA A 150 4.90 -2.74 -7.06
N GLN A 151 4.78 -4.08 -7.02
CA GLN A 151 4.66 -4.94 -8.22
C GLN A 151 3.42 -4.67 -9.07
N GLN A 152 2.35 -4.12 -8.47
CA GLN A 152 1.12 -3.75 -9.19
C GLN A 152 1.14 -2.31 -9.72
N GLY A 153 2.23 -1.57 -9.49
CA GLY A 153 2.33 -0.16 -9.87
C GLY A 153 1.30 0.74 -9.18
N SER A 154 0.78 0.33 -8.02
CA SER A 154 -0.32 0.98 -7.27
C SER A 154 0.13 2.05 -6.26
N LEU A 155 1.39 2.46 -6.31
CA LEU A 155 1.95 3.46 -5.40
C LEU A 155 1.84 4.84 -6.06
N ASP A 156 0.70 5.51 -5.90
CA ASP A 156 0.48 6.87 -6.39
C ASP A 156 1.27 7.90 -5.56
N SER A 157 2.47 8.31 -6.00
CA SER A 157 3.09 9.55 -5.49
C SER A 157 4.23 10.08 -6.37
N PRO A 158 4.39 11.40 -6.55
CA PRO A 158 5.63 12.01 -7.08
C PRO A 158 6.90 11.70 -6.25
N LEU A 159 6.75 11.05 -5.09
CA LEU A 159 7.80 10.43 -4.26
C LEU A 159 8.19 9.00 -4.71
N LEU A 160 7.62 8.49 -5.81
CA LEU A 160 7.73 7.13 -6.38
C LEU A 160 9.15 6.54 -6.40
N ALA A 161 10.17 7.38 -6.56
CA ALA A 161 11.56 6.95 -6.57
C ALA A 161 12.14 6.82 -5.13
N GLY A 162 11.71 7.66 -4.20
CA GLY A 162 12.03 7.53 -2.76
C GLY A 162 11.42 6.28 -2.14
N THR A 163 10.12 6.05 -2.39
CA THR A 163 9.37 4.93 -1.77
C THR A 163 9.89 3.54 -2.17
N ALA A 164 10.41 3.40 -3.40
CA ALA A 164 10.93 2.13 -3.88
C ALA A 164 12.31 1.79 -3.25
N LYS A 165 13.17 2.82 -3.08
CA LYS A 165 14.42 2.71 -2.33
C LYS A 165 14.13 2.40 -0.86
N ASP A 166 13.23 3.14 -0.23
CA ASP A 166 12.85 2.95 1.16
C ASP A 166 12.33 1.52 1.41
N LEU A 167 11.55 0.97 0.47
CA LEU A 167 11.10 -0.42 0.51
C LEU A 167 12.29 -1.41 0.47
N LEU A 168 13.22 -1.24 -0.48
CA LEU A 168 14.39 -2.13 -0.58
C LEU A 168 15.33 -1.99 0.62
N GLU A 169 15.55 -0.77 1.13
CA GLU A 169 16.37 -0.53 2.32
C GLU A 169 15.72 -1.12 3.57
N ALA A 170 14.41 -0.92 3.78
CA ALA A 170 13.69 -1.53 4.87
C ALA A 170 13.71 -3.06 4.79
N THR A 171 13.58 -3.62 3.57
CA THR A 171 13.66 -5.06 3.35
C THR A 171 15.07 -5.60 3.63
N ALA A 172 16.11 -4.95 3.12
CA ALA A 172 17.49 -5.36 3.34
C ALA A 172 17.87 -5.25 4.83
N ALA A 173 17.53 -4.15 5.49
CA ALA A 173 17.76 -3.98 6.93
C ALA A 173 17.03 -5.05 7.75
N HIS A 174 15.79 -5.40 7.38
CA HIS A 174 15.03 -6.47 8.01
C HIS A 174 15.68 -7.84 7.79
N VAL A 175 16.15 -8.15 6.58
CA VAL A 175 16.89 -9.39 6.28
C VAL A 175 18.11 -9.53 7.17
N LEU A 176 18.91 -8.46 7.29
CA LEU A 176 20.11 -8.47 8.14
C LEU A 176 19.77 -8.66 9.60
N MET A 177 18.73 -7.97 10.09
CA MET A 177 18.25 -8.16 11.45
C MET A 177 17.80 -9.60 11.71
N GLN A 178 17.09 -10.24 10.77
CA GLN A 178 16.61 -11.62 10.92
C GLN A 178 17.73 -12.66 10.82
N LYS A 179 18.69 -12.49 9.92
CA LYS A 179 19.76 -13.48 9.68
C LYS A 179 20.95 -13.31 10.62
N TRP A 180 21.30 -12.07 10.95
CA TRP A 180 22.54 -11.74 11.68
C TRP A 180 22.29 -10.99 13.00
N GLY A 181 21.04 -10.69 13.37
CA GLY A 181 20.71 -10.02 14.63
C GLY A 181 21.14 -8.56 14.70
N SER A 182 21.62 -7.98 13.61
CA SER A 182 22.04 -6.58 13.52
C SER A 182 21.90 -6.06 12.09
N SER A 183 21.58 -4.78 11.96
CA SER A 183 21.62 -4.07 10.69
C SER A 183 22.54 -2.85 10.82
N THR A 184 23.33 -2.58 9.80
CA THR A 184 24.22 -1.41 9.77
C THR A 184 23.43 -0.15 9.47
N THR A 185 23.45 0.83 10.37
CA THR A 185 22.66 2.06 10.29
C THR A 185 23.21 3.13 9.33
N ASN A 186 24.44 2.98 8.80
CA ASN A 186 25.11 3.99 7.96
C ASN A 186 25.66 3.44 6.62
N SER A 187 25.17 2.28 6.16
CA SER A 187 25.62 1.70 4.89
C SER A 187 24.98 2.42 3.70
N ASN A 188 25.76 2.69 2.66
CA ASN A 188 25.19 3.13 1.39
C ASN A 188 24.31 2.02 0.79
N PHE A 189 23.35 2.40 -0.06
CA PHE A 189 22.36 1.47 -0.62
C PHE A 189 22.97 0.20 -1.24
N PRO A 190 23.98 0.26 -2.14
CA PRO A 190 24.59 -0.93 -2.71
C PRO A 190 25.19 -1.86 -1.65
N THR A 191 25.86 -1.29 -0.63
CA THR A 191 26.45 -2.07 0.46
C THR A 191 25.38 -2.79 1.27
N LEU A 192 24.32 -2.07 1.65
CA LEU A 192 23.21 -2.63 2.42
C LEU A 192 22.51 -3.78 1.65
N LEU A 193 22.25 -3.57 0.36
CA LEU A 193 21.65 -4.58 -0.50
C LEU A 193 22.57 -5.80 -0.68
N GLY A 194 23.87 -5.58 -0.87
CA GLY A 194 24.85 -6.65 -1.05
C GLY A 194 25.01 -7.50 0.21
N GLN A 195 25.02 -6.86 1.38
CA GLN A 195 25.00 -7.56 2.67
C GLN A 195 23.74 -8.42 2.82
N ALA A 196 22.56 -7.90 2.47
CA ALA A 196 21.32 -8.66 2.54
C ALA A 196 21.33 -9.87 1.57
N PHE A 197 21.82 -9.69 0.35
CA PHE A 197 21.99 -10.80 -0.61
C PHE A 197 22.93 -11.87 -0.07
N THR A 198 24.06 -11.45 0.51
CA THR A 198 25.02 -12.35 1.16
C THR A 198 24.39 -13.11 2.32
N ALA A 199 23.62 -12.42 3.18
CA ALA A 199 22.93 -13.03 4.31
C ALA A 199 21.88 -14.07 3.90
N LEU A 200 21.32 -13.95 2.69
CA LEU A 200 20.36 -14.89 2.10
C LEU A 200 21.04 -16.02 1.30
N GLY A 201 22.37 -15.99 1.15
CA GLY A 201 23.10 -16.96 0.32
C GLY A 201 22.86 -16.80 -1.19
N PHE A 202 22.43 -15.61 -1.61
CA PHE A 202 22.32 -15.26 -3.04
C PHE A 202 23.70 -14.97 -3.63
N ALA A 203 23.86 -15.28 -4.92
CA ALA A 203 25.03 -14.86 -5.67
C ALA A 203 25.04 -13.34 -5.85
N THR A 204 26.18 -12.74 -5.56
CA THR A 204 26.49 -11.32 -5.71
C THR A 204 27.43 -11.11 -6.90
N PRO A 205 27.58 -9.88 -7.42
CA PRO A 205 28.56 -9.59 -8.47
C PRO A 205 30.01 -9.89 -8.09
N SER A 206 30.31 -10.01 -6.79
CA SER A 206 31.62 -10.39 -6.28
C SER A 206 31.89 -11.89 -6.37
N ASP A 207 30.85 -12.72 -6.57
CA ASP A 207 30.98 -14.17 -6.71
C ASP A 207 31.37 -14.56 -8.14
N PRO A 208 32.51 -15.25 -8.35
CA PRO A 208 32.92 -15.73 -9.66
C PRO A 208 31.85 -16.60 -10.32
N VAL A 209 31.66 -16.43 -11.62
CA VAL A 209 30.78 -17.31 -12.40
C VAL A 209 31.50 -18.64 -12.59
N ALA A 210 30.96 -19.70 -11.98
CA ALA A 210 31.51 -21.06 -12.13
C ALA A 210 30.90 -21.77 -13.35
N GLN A 211 31.69 -22.60 -14.02
CA GLN A 211 31.20 -23.42 -15.13
C GLN A 211 30.11 -24.40 -14.62
N GLY A 212 28.96 -24.42 -15.28
CA GLY A 212 27.83 -25.26 -14.88
C GLY A 212 27.06 -24.79 -13.65
N GLU A 213 27.28 -23.55 -13.19
CA GLU A 213 26.50 -23.02 -12.07
C GLU A 213 24.99 -22.95 -12.38
N PRO A 214 24.11 -23.11 -11.36
CA PRO A 214 22.68 -23.00 -11.58
C PRO A 214 22.26 -21.63 -12.12
N ALA A 215 21.35 -21.61 -13.11
CA ALA A 215 20.88 -20.37 -13.75
C ALA A 215 20.32 -19.32 -12.77
N LYS A 216 19.79 -19.75 -11.61
CA LYS A 216 19.32 -18.85 -10.55
C LYS A 216 20.39 -17.87 -10.06
N LYS A 217 21.67 -18.28 -10.04
CA LYS A 217 22.77 -17.40 -9.60
C LYS A 217 22.93 -16.21 -10.53
N ARG A 218 22.70 -16.38 -11.82
CA ARG A 218 22.68 -15.25 -12.76
C ARG A 218 21.51 -14.31 -12.44
N VAL A 219 20.31 -14.84 -12.20
CA VAL A 219 19.13 -14.03 -11.83
C VAL A 219 19.39 -13.23 -10.55
N GLU A 220 19.99 -13.85 -9.53
CA GLU A 220 20.38 -13.19 -8.28
C GLU A 220 21.34 -12.01 -8.54
N ARG A 221 22.42 -12.22 -9.31
CA ARG A 221 23.36 -11.15 -9.65
C ARG A 221 22.71 -10.00 -10.43
N GLU A 222 21.84 -10.32 -11.39
CA GLU A 222 21.12 -9.31 -12.18
C GLU A 222 20.06 -8.57 -11.35
N ALA A 223 19.42 -9.23 -10.38
CA ALA A 223 18.50 -8.58 -9.46
C ALA A 223 19.22 -7.54 -8.59
N TYR A 224 20.41 -7.87 -8.08
CA TYR A 224 21.26 -6.91 -7.37
C TYR A 224 21.66 -5.73 -8.28
N ALA A 225 22.14 -6.03 -9.50
CA ALA A 225 22.57 -5.01 -10.44
C ALA A 225 21.43 -4.06 -10.83
N LEU A 226 20.24 -4.61 -11.08
CA LEU A 226 19.03 -3.85 -11.38
C LEU A 226 18.63 -2.96 -10.19
N GLY A 227 18.64 -3.48 -8.96
CA GLY A 227 18.37 -2.67 -7.76
C GLY A 227 19.31 -1.47 -7.63
N CYS A 228 20.61 -1.69 -7.86
CA CYS A 228 21.62 -0.62 -7.85
C CYS A 228 21.40 0.40 -8.97
N ALA A 229 21.12 -0.07 -10.19
CA ALA A 229 20.87 0.78 -11.35
C ALA A 229 19.63 1.67 -11.17
N LEU A 230 18.54 1.12 -10.63
CA LEU A 230 17.31 1.86 -10.36
C LEU A 230 17.50 2.89 -9.23
N ASN A 231 18.28 2.57 -8.19
CA ASN A 231 18.66 3.56 -7.17
C ASN A 231 19.53 4.69 -7.75
N ALA A 232 20.44 4.37 -8.68
CA ALA A 232 21.25 5.39 -9.37
C ALA A 232 20.39 6.29 -10.28
N LEU A 233 19.47 5.69 -11.05
CA LEU A 233 18.48 6.42 -11.86
C LEU A 233 17.68 7.39 -10.98
N ARG A 234 17.22 6.92 -9.81
CA ARG A 234 16.54 7.75 -8.82
C ARG A 234 17.39 8.90 -8.30
N ASN A 235 18.65 8.65 -7.93
CA ASN A 235 19.50 9.69 -7.36
C ASN A 235 19.88 10.77 -8.38
N LYS A 236 19.94 10.41 -9.67
CA LYS A 236 20.31 11.31 -10.75
C LYS A 236 19.12 12.09 -11.31
N GLU A 237 17.97 11.42 -11.48
CA GLU A 237 16.82 11.94 -12.22
C GLU A 237 15.53 12.04 -11.37
N GLY A 238 15.54 11.57 -10.12
CA GLY A 238 14.38 11.61 -9.22
C GLY A 238 14.20 12.95 -8.49
N THR A 239 12.98 13.22 -8.04
CA THR A 239 12.56 14.45 -7.33
C THR A 239 13.08 14.54 -5.87
N GLY A 240 13.90 13.60 -5.43
CA GLY A 240 14.47 13.58 -4.09
C GLY A 240 15.47 14.73 -3.89
N HIS A 241 15.22 15.58 -2.89
CA HIS A 241 15.97 16.78 -2.50
C HIS A 241 15.57 18.12 -3.14
N GLY A 242 14.34 18.27 -3.65
CA GLY A 242 13.82 19.61 -4.00
C GLY A 242 14.59 20.27 -5.15
N ARG A 243 15.11 19.46 -6.08
CA ARG A 243 15.88 19.96 -7.20
C ARG A 243 14.94 20.65 -8.22
N PRO A 244 15.26 21.85 -8.71
CA PRO A 244 14.35 22.70 -9.48
C PRO A 244 14.17 22.30 -10.95
N TRP A 245 14.58 21.09 -11.36
CA TRP A 245 14.45 20.63 -12.74
C TRP A 245 13.37 19.57 -12.91
N ASP A 246 12.70 19.61 -14.07
CA ASP A 246 11.76 18.59 -14.49
C ASP A 246 12.49 17.25 -14.66
N SER A 247 12.02 16.22 -13.97
CA SER A 247 12.55 14.87 -14.07
C SER A 247 12.45 14.38 -15.51
N SER A 248 13.53 13.82 -16.05
CA SER A 248 13.52 13.16 -17.37
C SER A 248 12.88 11.77 -17.35
N ILE A 249 12.50 11.27 -16.17
CA ILE A 249 11.90 9.94 -15.98
C ILE A 249 10.45 9.97 -16.50
N THR A 250 10.15 9.11 -17.48
CA THR A 250 8.78 8.94 -17.96
C THR A 250 7.92 8.19 -16.93
N PRO A 251 6.57 8.35 -16.97
CA PRO A 251 5.68 7.55 -16.14
C PRO A 251 5.89 6.03 -16.29
N SER A 252 6.21 5.56 -17.51
CA SER A 252 6.50 4.14 -17.76
C SER A 252 7.81 3.68 -17.10
N GLN A 253 8.86 4.50 -17.10
CA GLN A 253 10.12 4.21 -16.42
C GLN A 253 9.95 4.22 -14.89
N ALA A 254 9.18 5.17 -14.35
CA ALA A 254 8.85 5.20 -12.93
C ALA A 254 8.07 3.96 -12.49
N ARG A 255 7.08 3.53 -13.29
CA ARG A 255 6.33 2.28 -13.06
C ARG A 255 7.25 1.05 -13.11
N PHE A 256 8.08 0.93 -14.15
CA PHE A 256 9.03 -0.18 -14.26
C PHE A 256 9.98 -0.25 -13.05
N ALA A 257 10.49 0.91 -12.59
CA ALA A 257 11.38 0.98 -11.44
C ALA A 257 10.72 0.43 -10.18
N ILE A 258 9.48 0.84 -9.89
CA ILE A 258 8.80 0.42 -8.66
C ILE A 258 8.38 -1.05 -8.69
N GLU A 259 7.92 -1.54 -9.84
CA GLU A 259 7.56 -2.94 -10.02
C GLU A 259 8.79 -3.86 -9.87
N SER A 260 9.92 -3.42 -10.42
CA SER A 260 11.20 -4.13 -10.31
C SER A 260 11.71 -4.15 -8.87
N MET A 261 11.71 -3.01 -8.17
CA MET A 261 12.14 -2.96 -6.76
C MET A 261 11.21 -3.77 -5.85
N GLY A 262 9.90 -3.76 -6.11
CA GLY A 262 8.93 -4.63 -5.44
C GLY A 262 9.22 -6.11 -5.66
N SER A 263 9.61 -6.50 -6.87
CA SER A 263 9.98 -7.88 -7.19
C SER A 263 11.27 -8.33 -6.51
N ILE A 264 12.27 -7.46 -6.43
CA ILE A 264 13.52 -7.73 -5.70
C ILE A 264 13.24 -7.85 -4.19
N ALA A 265 12.42 -6.96 -3.62
CA ALA A 265 12.01 -7.05 -2.22
C ALA A 265 11.28 -8.38 -1.94
N ARG A 266 10.37 -8.79 -2.83
CA ARG A 266 9.65 -10.06 -2.72
C ARG A 266 10.59 -11.27 -2.76
N LEU A 267 11.56 -11.27 -3.68
CA LEU A 267 12.59 -12.30 -3.79
C LEU A 267 13.35 -12.48 -2.46
N MET A 268 13.78 -11.38 -1.84
CA MET A 268 14.46 -11.42 -0.54
C MET A 268 13.55 -11.94 0.58
N LEU A 269 12.30 -11.48 0.64
CA LEU A 269 11.32 -11.87 1.67
C LEU A 269 10.88 -13.33 1.56
N ASP A 270 10.94 -13.93 0.37
CA ASP A 270 10.62 -15.35 0.18
C ASP A 270 11.81 -16.25 0.55
N ALA A 271 13.05 -15.78 0.37
CA ALA A 271 14.26 -16.48 0.83
C ALA A 271 14.53 -16.35 2.35
N LEU A 272 13.82 -15.46 3.04
CA LEU A 272 13.83 -15.38 4.50
C LEU A 272 13.07 -16.52 5.19
N SER A 273 12.20 -17.22 4.45
CA SER A 273 11.31 -18.28 4.94
C SER A 273 12.06 -19.50 5.45
#